data_AF-A0A6V7L015-F1
#
_entry.id   AF-A0A6V7L015-F1
#
_cell.length_a   1.000
_cell.length_b   1.000
_cell.length_c   1.000
_cell.angle_alpha   90.00
_cell.angle_beta   90.00
_cell.angle_gamma   90.00
#
_symmetry.space_group_name_H-M   'P 1'
#
loop_
_entity.id
_entity.type
_entity.pdbx_description
1 polymer ?
#
loop_
_entity_poly.entity_id
_entity_poly.type
_entity_poly.pdbx_seq_one_letter_code
_entity_poly.pdbx_strand_id
1 'polypeptide(L)'
;KLKDIPCDRIKQRNEVAGAVLERVLWFLSIARNAIIVFIASFITFAYHNEDEMLFKTSGTVEPGLPKFALPPFSTEFNNVTYTFTDMCSHLGVGIIMTPLVAVLTNVAIAKAY
;
A
#
# COMPACT_ATOMS: atom_id res chain seq x y z
N LYS A 1 7.04 -20.20 -8.18
CA LYS A 1 6.19 -19.53 -7.16
C LYS A 1 6.03 -20.50 -5.98
N LEU A 2 5.79 -20.04 -4.75
CA LEU A 2 5.64 -20.94 -3.57
C LEU A 2 4.47 -21.93 -3.73
N LYS A 3 3.49 -21.59 -4.58
CA LYS A 3 2.38 -22.48 -5.00
C LYS A 3 2.83 -23.69 -5.83
N ASP A 4 3.98 -23.64 -6.50
CA ASP A 4 4.38 -24.66 -7.49
C ASP A 4 5.16 -25.83 -6.83
N ILE A 5 5.22 -25.88 -5.50
CA ILE A 5 5.92 -26.94 -4.77
C ILE A 5 5.04 -28.20 -4.79
N PRO A 6 5.47 -29.30 -5.45
CA PRO A 6 4.66 -30.51 -5.53
C PRO A 6 4.49 -31.14 -4.15
N CYS A 7 3.26 -31.05 -3.61
CA CYS A 7 2.90 -31.61 -2.30
C CYS A 7 2.34 -33.04 -2.39
N ASP A 8 2.51 -33.71 -3.54
CA ASP A 8 1.90 -35.01 -3.87
C ASP A 8 2.26 -36.11 -2.86
N ARG A 9 3.50 -36.13 -2.36
CA ARG A 9 3.94 -37.12 -1.36
C ARG A 9 3.23 -36.98 -0.01
N ILE A 10 2.88 -35.76 0.39
CA ILE A 10 2.21 -35.48 1.68
C ILE A 10 0.71 -35.77 1.55
N LYS A 11 0.12 -35.43 0.41
CA LYS A 11 -1.28 -35.74 0.08
C LYS A 11 -1.53 -37.25 0.02
N GLN A 12 -0.58 -38.01 -0.53
CA GLN A 12 -0.64 -39.47 -0.57
C GLN A 12 -0.53 -40.12 0.82
N ARG A 13 0.14 -39.46 1.77
CA ARG A 13 0.28 -39.94 3.16
C ARG A 13 -0.90 -39.53 4.04
N ASN A 14 -1.40 -38.32 3.88
CA ASN A 14 -2.53 -37.80 4.65
C ASN A 14 -3.22 -36.68 3.84
N GLU A 15 -4.37 -37.00 3.25
CA GLU A 15 -5.08 -36.15 2.28
C GLU A 15 -5.42 -34.78 2.87
N VAL A 16 -5.90 -34.76 4.12
CA VAL A 16 -6.31 -33.54 4.84
C VAL A 16 -5.10 -32.64 5.09
N ALA A 17 -3.98 -33.21 5.56
CA ALA A 17 -2.76 -32.43 5.84
C ALA A 17 -2.12 -31.88 4.56
N GLY A 18 -2.13 -32.65 3.46
CA GLY A 18 -1.65 -32.19 2.16
C GLY A 18 -2.47 -31.05 1.59
N ALA A 19 -3.81 -31.14 1.69
CA ALA A 19 -4.71 -30.08 1.24
C ALA A 19 -4.55 -28.79 2.06
N VAL A 20 -4.38 -28.89 3.38
CA VAL A 20 -4.13 -27.73 4.26
C VAL A 20 -2.78 -27.07 3.90
N LEU A 21 -1.73 -27.85 3.69
CA LEU A 21 -0.41 -27.32 3.32
C LEU A 21 -0.44 -26.57 1.98
N GLU A 22 -1.12 -27.11 0.96
CA GLU A 22 -1.29 -26.44 -0.34
C GLU A 22 -2.02 -25.10 -0.18
N ARG A 23 -3.09 -25.06 0.62
CA ARG A 23 -3.83 -23.82 0.91
C ARG A 23 -2.98 -22.79 1.65
N VAL A 24 -2.18 -23.22 2.62
CA VAL A 24 -1.25 -22.35 3.36
C VAL A 24 -0.16 -21.81 2.44
N LEU A 25 0.46 -22.65 1.61
CA LEU A 25 1.49 -22.22 0.65
C LEU A 25 0.91 -21.27 -0.41
N TRP A 26 -0.32 -21.52 -0.86
CA TRP A 26 -1.04 -20.63 -1.76
C TRP A 26 -1.30 -19.26 -1.10
N PHE A 27 -1.79 -19.26 0.14
CA PHE A 27 -2.03 -18.03 0.89
C PHE A 27 -0.74 -17.24 1.14
N LEU A 28 0.33 -17.90 1.59
CA LEU A 28 1.66 -17.30 1.77
C LEU A 28 2.19 -16.70 0.46
N SER A 29 1.93 -17.34 -0.67
CA SER A 29 2.35 -16.82 -1.98
C SER A 29 1.62 -15.53 -2.36
N ILE A 30 0.35 -15.37 -1.97
CA ILE A 30 -0.43 -14.16 -2.23
C ILE A 30 -0.06 -13.05 -1.23
N ALA A 31 0.16 -13.42 0.03
CA ALA A 31 0.45 -12.50 1.12
C ALA A 31 1.92 -12.04 1.19
N ARG A 32 2.77 -12.35 0.20
CA ARG A 32 4.21 -12.03 0.20
C ARG A 32 4.49 -10.57 0.62
N ASN A 33 3.75 -9.61 0.06
CA ASN A 33 3.93 -8.19 0.36
C ASN A 33 3.57 -7.85 1.81
N ALA A 34 2.48 -8.44 2.33
CA ALA A 34 2.07 -8.25 3.72
C ALA A 34 3.09 -8.87 4.70
N ILE A 35 3.65 -10.03 4.37
CA ILE A 35 4.68 -10.69 5.19
C ILE A 35 5.94 -9.82 5.27
N ILE A 36 6.37 -9.23 4.14
CA ILE A 36 7.53 -8.34 4.12
C ILE A 36 7.30 -7.13 5.04
N VAL A 37 6.11 -6.50 4.95
CA VAL A 37 5.76 -5.37 5.81
C VAL A 37 5.73 -5.78 7.28
N PHE A 38 5.12 -6.93 7.62
CA PHE A 38 5.06 -7.42 8.99
C PHE A 38 6.44 -7.67 9.60
N ILE A 39 7.34 -8.31 8.84
CA ILE A 39 8.72 -8.55 9.29
C ILE A 39 9.46 -7.22 9.50
N ALA A 40 9.34 -6.28 8.56
CA ALA A 40 9.96 -4.96 8.68
C ALA A 40 9.45 -4.19 9.92
N SER A 41 8.13 -4.24 10.18
CA SER A 41 7.53 -3.68 11.38
C SER A 41 8.05 -4.34 12.65
N PHE A 42 8.17 -5.67 12.68
CA PHE A 42 8.67 -6.40 13.84
C PHE A 42 10.14 -6.05 14.15
N ILE A 43 10.99 -5.98 13.11
CA ILE A 43 12.38 -5.54 13.25
C ILE A 43 12.41 -4.12 13.80
N THR A 44 11.65 -3.20 13.22
CA THR A 44 11.58 -1.79 13.68
C THR A 44 11.16 -1.70 15.15
N PHE A 45 10.21 -2.54 15.58
CA PHE A 45 9.77 -2.61 16.98
C PHE A 45 10.85 -3.16 17.93
N ALA A 46 11.60 -4.19 17.52
CA ALA A 46 12.68 -4.75 18.32
C ALA A 46 13.81 -3.74 18.59
N TYR A 47 14.12 -2.90 17.61
CA TYR A 47 15.15 -1.85 17.70
C TYR A 47 14.62 -0.50 18.23
N HIS A 48 13.39 -0.45 18.75
CA HIS A 48 12.77 0.80 19.23
C HIS A 48 13.37 1.34 20.55
N ASN A 49 14.40 0.70 21.10
CA ASN A 49 14.96 1.02 22.43
C ASN A 49 16.31 1.76 22.40
N GLU A 50 16.83 2.13 21.22
CA GLU A 50 18.06 2.91 21.13
C GLU A 50 17.71 4.38 20.93
N ASP A 51 18.35 5.29 21.68
CA ASP A 51 18.12 6.74 21.69
C ASP A 51 18.23 7.41 20.30
N GLU A 52 18.66 6.66 19.27
CA GLU A 52 18.53 7.00 17.86
C GLU A 52 17.69 5.97 17.10
N MET A 53 16.53 6.41 16.63
CA MET A 53 15.64 5.58 15.83
C MET A 53 16.24 5.33 14.43
N LEU A 54 16.85 4.15 14.25
CA LEU A 54 17.53 3.74 13.00
C LEU A 54 16.62 3.74 11.76
N PHE A 55 15.31 3.55 11.94
CA PHE A 55 14.33 3.49 10.86
C PHE A 55 13.31 4.61 10.96
N LYS A 56 13.17 5.42 9.92
CA LYS A 56 12.11 6.43 9.85
C LYS A 56 10.74 5.74 9.68
N THR A 57 9.90 5.79 10.71
CA THR A 57 8.51 5.30 10.63
C THR A 57 7.62 6.30 9.91
N SER A 58 6.47 5.81 9.42
CA SER A 58 5.48 6.59 8.67
C SER A 58 4.75 7.68 9.48
N GLY A 59 5.11 7.89 10.75
CA GLY A 59 4.39 8.77 11.67
C GLY A 59 3.17 8.10 12.33
N THR A 60 2.49 8.84 13.20
CA THR A 60 1.30 8.37 13.92
C THR A 60 0.09 8.37 13.00
N VAL A 61 -0.61 7.24 12.92
CA VAL A 61 -1.87 7.12 12.17
C VAL A 61 -3.01 7.61 13.06
N GLU A 62 -3.72 8.65 12.64
CA GLU A 62 -4.91 9.14 13.35
C GLU A 62 -6.05 8.12 13.25
N PRO A 63 -6.68 7.72 14.37
CA PRO A 63 -7.79 6.79 14.35
C PRO A 63 -9.07 7.50 13.87
N GLY A 64 -9.80 6.84 12.96
CA GLY A 64 -11.12 7.29 12.51
C GLY A 64 -11.18 7.64 11.02
N LEU A 65 -12.35 8.10 10.58
CA LEU A 65 -12.57 8.58 9.22
C LEU A 65 -12.15 10.06 9.13
N PRO A 66 -11.48 10.48 8.03
CA PRO A 66 -11.26 11.91 7.80
C PRO A 66 -12.59 12.66 7.79
N LYS A 67 -12.59 13.88 8.33
CA LYS A 67 -13.76 14.76 8.29
C LYS A 67 -14.08 15.07 6.83
N PHE A 68 -15.32 14.81 6.41
CA PHE A 68 -15.79 15.25 5.09
C PHE A 68 -15.80 16.77 5.05
N ALA A 69 -14.94 17.35 4.23
CA ALA A 69 -14.86 18.78 4.00
C ALA A 69 -14.77 19.03 2.49
N LEU A 70 -15.42 20.09 2.03
CA LEU A 70 -15.23 20.56 0.66
C LEU A 70 -13.83 21.15 0.51
N PRO A 71 -13.20 21.00 -0.66
CA PRO A 71 -11.91 21.62 -0.91
C PRO A 71 -12.02 23.14 -0.76
N PRO A 72 -11.05 23.80 -0.09
CA PRO A 72 -11.05 25.25 0.02
C PRO A 72 -10.77 25.87 -1.36
N PHE A 73 -11.54 26.91 -1.73
CA PHE A 73 -11.31 27.68 -2.97
C PHE A 73 -10.35 28.87 -2.78
N SER A 74 -9.93 29.12 -1.55
CA SER A 74 -8.91 30.08 -1.17
C SER A 74 -8.17 29.57 0.05
N THR A 75 -6.85 29.75 0.11
CA THR A 75 -6.05 29.36 1.27
C THR A 75 -5.09 30.49 1.63
N GLU A 76 -4.98 30.80 2.93
CA GLU A 76 -3.96 31.72 3.42
C GLU A 76 -2.75 30.91 3.87
N PHE A 77 -1.59 31.20 3.26
CA PHE A 77 -0.34 30.56 3.61
C PHE A 77 0.75 31.61 3.66
N ASN A 78 1.43 31.75 4.81
CA ASN A 78 2.47 32.77 5.05
C ASN A 78 2.01 34.22 4.79
N ASN A 79 0.85 34.64 5.31
CA ASN A 79 0.28 35.98 5.09
C ASN A 79 0.02 36.34 3.61
N VAL A 80 -0.02 35.34 2.73
CA VAL A 80 -0.40 35.49 1.33
C VAL A 80 -1.68 34.70 1.10
N THR A 81 -2.69 35.37 0.55
CA THR A 81 -3.95 34.74 0.16
C THR A 81 -3.80 34.16 -1.24
N TYR A 82 -3.81 32.83 -1.35
CA TYR A 82 -3.80 32.11 -2.62
C TYR A 82 -5.24 31.94 -3.11
N THR A 83 -5.49 32.40 -4.34
CA THR A 83 -6.77 32.16 -5.02
C THR A 83 -6.78 30.80 -5.70
N PHE A 84 -7.96 30.34 -6.13
CA PHE A 84 -8.11 29.08 -6.85
C PHE A 84 -7.19 28.98 -8.08
N THR A 85 -7.04 30.05 -8.85
CA THR A 85 -6.16 30.08 -10.03
C THR A 85 -4.69 29.91 -9.66
N ASP A 86 -4.25 30.50 -8.55
CA ASP A 86 -2.89 30.37 -8.06
C ASP A 86 -2.64 28.92 -7.60
N MET A 87 -3.59 28.32 -6.89
CA MET A 87 -3.53 26.91 -6.50
C MET A 87 -3.45 26.00 -7.74
N CYS A 88 -4.24 26.24 -8.78
CA CYS A 88 -4.15 25.47 -10.02
C CYS A 88 -2.82 25.66 -10.74
N SER A 89 -2.28 26.89 -10.74
CA SER A 89 -0.98 27.21 -11.33
C SER A 89 0.16 26.51 -10.58
N HIS A 90 0.05 26.37 -9.26
CA HIS A 90 0.98 25.58 -8.44
C HIS A 90 0.95 24.08 -8.77
N LEU A 91 -0.21 23.50 -9.03
CA LEU A 91 -0.30 22.10 -9.49
C LEU A 91 0.19 21.93 -10.95
N GLY A 92 0.06 22.97 -11.77
CA GLY A 92 0.58 23.03 -13.14
C GLY A 92 0.08 21.87 -14.02
N VAL A 93 1.02 21.24 -14.73
CA VAL A 93 0.74 20.13 -15.66
C VAL A 93 0.19 18.88 -14.95
N GLY A 94 0.38 18.78 -13.62
CA GLY A 94 -0.14 17.66 -12.81
C GLY A 94 -1.66 17.53 -12.89
N ILE A 95 -2.40 18.63 -13.09
CA ILE A 95 -3.86 18.64 -13.23
C ILE A 95 -4.31 17.82 -14.45
N ILE A 96 -3.56 17.90 -15.55
CA ILE A 96 -3.88 17.20 -16.80
C ILE A 96 -3.30 15.79 -16.78
N MET A 97 -2.08 15.60 -16.28
CA MET A 97 -1.41 14.30 -16.30
C MET A 97 -2.07 13.28 -15.37
N THR A 98 -2.52 13.69 -14.18
CA THR A 98 -3.14 12.78 -13.20
C THR A 98 -4.33 11.99 -13.76
N PRO A 99 -5.37 12.63 -14.34
CA PRO A 99 -6.49 11.90 -14.93
C PRO A 99 -6.10 11.10 -16.17
N LEU A 100 -5.17 11.58 -17.00
CA LEU A 100 -4.70 10.85 -18.17
C LEU A 100 -4.02 9.52 -17.76
N VAL A 101 -3.10 9.58 -16.80
CA VAL A 101 -2.42 8.38 -16.28
C VAL A 101 -3.42 7.45 -15.61
N ALA A 102 -4.41 7.98 -14.89
CA ALA A 102 -5.46 7.17 -14.27
C ALA A 102 -6.29 6.39 -15.32
N VAL A 103 -6.73 7.05 -16.39
CA VAL A 103 -7.47 6.39 -17.48
C VAL A 103 -6.61 5.36 -18.19
N LEU A 104 -5.36 5.72 -18.54
CA LEU A 104 -4.44 4.79 -19.21
C LEU A 104 -4.18 3.54 -18.35
N THR A 105 -3.99 3.72 -17.05
CA THR A 105 -3.80 2.62 -16.11
C THR A 105 -5.04 1.73 -16.05
N ASN A 106 -6.23 2.30 -15.95
CA ASN A 106 -7.48 1.53 -15.91
C ASN A 106 -7.71 0.76 -17.22
N VAL A 107 -7.46 1.37 -18.38
CA VAL A 107 -7.59 0.71 -19.69
C VAL A 107 -6.54 -0.40 -19.85
N ALA A 108 -5.31 -0.17 -19.42
CA ALA A 108 -4.25 -1.18 -19.48
C ALA A 108 -4.61 -2.43 -18.65
N ILE A 109 -5.13 -2.24 -17.44
CA ILE A 109 -5.58 -3.35 -16.58
C ILE A 109 -6.75 -4.09 -17.24
N ALA A 110 -7.77 -3.35 -17.71
CA ALA A 110 -8.95 -3.93 -18.35
C ALA A 110 -8.66 -4.66 -19.68
N LYS A 111 -7.52 -4.38 -20.32
CA LYS A 111 -7.07 -5.08 -21.54
C LYS A 111 -6.17 -6.28 -21.24
N ALA A 112 -5.43 -6.23 -20.13
CA ALA A 112 -4.48 -7.28 -19.74
C ALA A 112 -5.13 -8.44 -18.97
N TYR A 113 -6.31 -8.20 -18.39
CA TYR A 113 -7.11 -9.17 -17.62
C TYR A 113 -8.53 -9.22 -18.18
#